data_AF-A0A1H7SIT9-F1
#
_entry.id   AF-A0A1H7SIT9-F1
#
_cell.length_a   1.000
_cell.length_b   1.000
_cell.length_c   1.000
_cell.angle_alpha   90.00
_cell.angle_beta   90.00
_cell.angle_gamma   90.00
#
_symmetry.space_group_name_H-M   'P 1'
#
loop_
_entity.id
_entity.type
_entity.pdbx_description
1 polymer ?
#
loop_
_entity_poly.entity_id
_entity_poly.type
_entity_poly.pdbx_seq_one_letter_code
_entity_poly.pdbx_strand_id
1 'polypeptide(L)'
;MDKTDYARNESIDKLKGVACLGVVFIHIPFPGMIGSIVSYVCAYAVPVFYMIAGYYAYNKNENVIRRRLVKICKIAMFSFALFFLYYFGMACYINRIWEWINSIFNFETIVKLIVFCSVDFAIPLWYLIAQIETYLFWYFVVKYKKEQIMVRIMPLLFIIQVIITTICETIGASWYLKINFITRSLSWFVLGYYINSVSEKKIQYIKNRIFSNNCCLWNYIGDSTCCFTFTPKNFLRRIYPVFSSNVYFFDKRMENQERWDIQGYR
;
A
#
# COMPACT_ATOMS: atom_id res chain seq x y z
N MET A 1 17.77 7.49 25.71
CA MET A 1 17.16 6.83 24.52
C MET A 1 16.55 7.92 23.67
N ASP A 2 17.31 8.40 22.68
CA ASP A 2 16.91 9.52 21.84
C ASP A 2 15.83 9.06 20.84
N LYS A 3 14.59 9.53 21.04
CA LYS A 3 13.52 9.40 20.05
C LYS A 3 13.88 10.35 18.92
N THR A 4 14.66 9.87 17.97
CA THR A 4 14.77 10.53 16.67
C THR A 4 13.37 10.52 16.05
N ASP A 5 12.71 11.68 16.09
CA ASP A 5 11.49 11.94 15.34
C ASP A 5 11.80 11.68 13.88
N TYR A 6 11.42 10.50 13.40
CA TYR A 6 11.33 10.25 11.97
C TYR A 6 10.33 11.26 11.42
N ALA A 7 10.83 12.24 10.67
CA ALA A 7 10.01 13.21 9.96
C ALA A 7 8.89 12.45 9.22
N ARG A 8 7.65 12.72 9.63
CA ARG A 8 6.46 12.06 9.11
C ARG A 8 6.37 12.39 7.61
N ASN A 9 6.19 11.36 6.78
CA ASN A 9 6.08 11.57 5.33
C ASN A 9 4.66 12.05 4.98
N GLU A 10 4.49 13.37 4.92
CA GLU A 10 3.21 14.02 4.61
C GLU A 10 2.64 13.60 3.25
N SER A 11 3.49 13.35 2.26
CA SER A 11 3.06 12.91 0.93
C SER A 11 2.40 11.53 0.98
N ILE A 12 2.94 10.61 1.77
CA ILE A 12 2.31 9.29 1.98
C ILE A 12 0.98 9.44 2.72
N ASP A 13 0.86 10.38 3.65
CA ASP A 13 -0.40 10.59 4.37
C ASP A 13 -1.47 11.23 3.49
N LYS A 14 -1.11 12.16 2.60
CA LYS A 14 -2.02 12.67 1.56
C LYS A 14 -2.48 11.54 0.63
N LEU A 15 -1.54 10.68 0.21
CA LEU A 15 -1.85 9.51 -0.61
C LEU A 15 -2.82 8.54 0.09
N LYS A 16 -2.65 8.29 1.40
CA LYS A 16 -3.61 7.50 2.17
C LYS A 16 -4.99 8.15 2.17
N GLY A 17 -5.06 9.46 2.36
CA GLY A 17 -6.33 10.19 2.34
C GLY A 17 -7.08 10.00 1.02
N VAL A 18 -6.38 10.15 -0.11
CA VAL A 18 -6.96 9.95 -1.45
C VAL A 18 -7.32 8.48 -1.69
N ALA A 19 -6.49 7.53 -1.25
CA ALA A 19 -6.80 6.11 -1.33
C ALA A 19 -8.03 5.71 -0.49
N CYS A 20 -8.23 6.32 0.69
CA CYS A 20 -9.43 6.09 1.51
C CYS A 20 -10.72 6.43 0.75
N LEU A 21 -10.73 7.52 -0.03
CA LEU A 21 -11.88 7.87 -0.87
C LEU A 21 -12.14 6.80 -1.93
N GLY A 22 -11.07 6.25 -2.53
CA GLY A 22 -11.18 5.13 -3.47
C GLY A 22 -11.85 3.90 -2.85
N VAL A 23 -11.52 3.54 -1.60
CA VAL A 23 -12.18 2.42 -0.89
C VAL A 23 -13.68 2.65 -0.75
N VAL A 24 -14.10 3.87 -0.42
CA VAL A 24 -15.53 4.21 -0.30
C VAL A 24 -16.25 4.00 -1.63
N PHE A 25 -15.68 4.47 -2.75
CA PHE A 25 -16.30 4.34 -4.07
C PHE A 25 -16.33 2.91 -4.62
N ILE A 26 -15.47 2.01 -4.14
CA ILE A 26 -15.55 0.57 -4.48
C ILE A 26 -16.72 -0.10 -3.74
N HIS A 27 -16.99 0.29 -2.49
CA HIS A 27 -18.03 -0.33 -1.68
C HIS A 27 -19.42 0.27 -1.85
N ILE A 28 -19.50 1.52 -2.33
CA ILE A 28 -20.75 2.20 -2.65
C ILE A 28 -20.69 2.57 -4.15
N PRO A 29 -20.85 1.58 -5.05
CA PRO A 29 -20.78 1.83 -6.48
C PRO A 29 -21.99 2.67 -6.91
N PHE A 30 -21.73 3.68 -7.75
CA PHE A 30 -22.81 4.41 -8.41
C PHE A 30 -23.53 3.49 -9.41
N PRO A 31 -24.81 3.74 -9.73
CA PRO A 31 -25.51 2.98 -10.75
C PRO A 31 -24.98 3.30 -12.16
N GLY A 32 -25.10 2.33 -13.07
CA GLY A 32 -24.77 2.48 -14.49
C GLY A 32 -23.28 2.36 -14.84
N MET A 33 -22.97 2.58 -16.12
CA MET A 33 -21.61 2.42 -16.67
C MET A 33 -20.57 3.33 -15.99
N ILE A 34 -20.98 4.56 -15.64
CA ILE A 34 -20.13 5.51 -14.93
C ILE A 34 -19.69 4.93 -13.58
N GLY A 35 -20.61 4.29 -12.85
CA GLY A 35 -20.27 3.66 -11.58
C GLY A 35 -19.27 2.52 -11.72
N SER A 36 -19.41 1.67 -12.74
CA SER A 36 -18.43 0.62 -13.03
C SER A 36 -17.05 1.19 -13.31
N ILE A 37 -16.96 2.23 -14.15
CA ILE A 37 -15.69 2.91 -14.47
C ILE A 37 -15.06 3.48 -13.20
N VAL A 38 -15.85 4.16 -12.37
CA VAL A 38 -15.39 4.73 -11.09
C VAL A 38 -14.86 3.63 -10.18
N SER A 39 -15.58 2.51 -10.03
CA SER A 39 -15.12 1.39 -9.21
C SER A 39 -13.81 0.79 -9.72
N TYR A 40 -13.63 0.64 -11.04
CA TYR A 40 -12.37 0.15 -11.62
C TYR A 40 -11.21 1.11 -11.41
N VAL A 41 -11.44 2.41 -11.58
CA VAL A 41 -10.42 3.43 -11.28
C VAL A 41 -10.08 3.36 -9.80
N CYS A 42 -11.07 3.45 -8.91
CA CYS A 42 -10.86 3.48 -7.47
C CYS A 42 -10.24 2.19 -6.90
N ALA A 43 -10.30 1.07 -7.62
CA ALA A 43 -9.64 -0.18 -7.27
C ALA A 43 -8.12 -0.05 -7.03
N TYR A 44 -7.46 1.03 -7.49
CA TYR A 44 -6.07 1.33 -7.15
C TYR A 44 -5.83 1.52 -5.65
N ALA A 45 -6.86 1.86 -4.86
CA ALA A 45 -6.71 2.14 -3.44
C ALA A 45 -6.14 0.94 -2.67
N VAL A 46 -6.63 -0.26 -2.98
CA VAL A 46 -6.20 -1.51 -2.36
C VAL A 46 -4.69 -1.78 -2.53
N PRO A 47 -4.13 -1.83 -3.76
CA PRO A 47 -2.69 -2.01 -3.93
C PRO A 47 -1.86 -0.87 -3.33
N VAL A 48 -2.38 0.37 -3.28
CA VAL A 48 -1.70 1.48 -2.61
C VAL A 48 -1.54 1.22 -1.11
N PHE A 49 -2.55 0.72 -0.41
CA PHE A 49 -2.40 0.39 1.01
C PHE A 49 -1.36 -0.72 1.25
N TYR A 50 -1.33 -1.75 0.40
CA TYR A 50 -0.30 -2.79 0.47
C TYR A 50 1.10 -2.25 0.21
N MET A 51 1.27 -1.38 -0.80
CA MET A 51 2.54 -0.70 -1.07
C MET A 51 2.99 0.15 0.11
N ILE A 52 2.09 0.89 0.75
CA ILE A 52 2.41 1.70 1.93
C ILE A 52 2.82 0.80 3.10
N ALA A 53 2.13 -0.32 3.31
CA ALA A 53 2.45 -1.31 4.33
C ALA A 53 3.88 -1.88 4.14
N GLY A 54 4.24 -2.20 2.90
CA GLY A 54 5.57 -2.67 2.51
C GLY A 54 6.65 -1.59 2.60
N TYR A 55 6.35 -0.37 2.19
CA TYR A 55 7.23 0.79 2.28
C TYR A 55 7.70 1.00 3.73
N TYR A 56 6.76 1.00 4.68
CA TYR A 56 7.10 1.15 6.10
C TYR A 56 7.68 -0.11 6.74
N ALA A 57 7.71 -1.26 6.05
CA ALA A 57 8.33 -2.49 6.53
C ALA A 57 9.84 -2.54 6.21
N TYR A 58 10.34 -1.64 5.36
CA TYR A 58 11.76 -1.55 5.03
C TYR A 58 12.64 -1.28 6.25
N ASN A 59 13.72 -2.06 6.37
CA ASN A 59 14.70 -1.99 7.44
C ASN A 59 14.09 -2.01 8.86
N LYS A 60 13.00 -2.77 9.05
CA LYS A 60 12.34 -2.96 10.35
C LYS A 60 12.58 -4.35 10.90
N ASN A 61 12.86 -4.41 12.20
CA ASN A 61 13.07 -5.67 12.91
C ASN A 61 11.78 -6.49 13.02
N GLU A 62 11.96 -7.80 13.23
CA GLU A 62 10.90 -8.78 13.48
C GLU A 62 9.86 -8.30 14.52
N ASN A 63 10.31 -7.73 15.63
CA ASN A 63 9.43 -7.21 16.69
C ASN A 63 8.50 -6.07 16.22
N VAL A 64 8.92 -5.27 15.25
CA VAL A 64 8.08 -4.22 14.66
C VAL A 64 7.00 -4.85 13.79
N ILE A 65 7.37 -5.84 12.98
CA ILE A 65 6.43 -6.58 12.12
C ILE A 65 5.41 -7.33 12.98
N ARG A 66 5.86 -8.05 14.02
CA ARG A 66 4.97 -8.74 14.98
C ARG A 66 3.97 -7.80 15.64
N ARG A 67 4.41 -6.60 16.07
CA ARG A 67 3.49 -5.59 16.64
C ARG A 67 2.45 -5.11 15.63
N ARG A 68 2.82 -4.96 14.35
CA ARG A 68 1.86 -4.61 13.28
C ARG A 68 0.89 -5.74 12.99
N LEU A 69 1.38 -6.98 12.96
CA LEU A 69 0.55 -8.18 12.83
C LEU A 69 -0.52 -8.22 13.94
N VAL A 70 -0.12 -8.07 15.21
CA VAL A 70 -1.08 -8.06 16.33
C VAL A 70 -2.10 -6.92 16.21
N LYS A 71 -1.67 -5.74 15.74
CA LYS A 71 -2.60 -4.61 15.52
C LYS A 71 -3.64 -4.94 14.44
N ILE A 72 -3.22 -5.48 13.30
CA ILE A 72 -4.15 -5.84 12.22
C ILE A 72 -5.06 -7.00 12.65
N CYS A 73 -4.55 -7.98 13.41
CA CYS A 73 -5.37 -9.04 14.00
C CYS A 73 -6.45 -8.48 14.94
N LYS A 74 -6.11 -7.51 15.79
CA LYS A 74 -7.10 -6.87 16.68
C LYS A 74 -8.19 -6.14 15.90
N ILE A 75 -7.82 -5.41 14.85
CA ILE A 75 -8.77 -4.73 13.97
C ILE A 75 -9.67 -5.78 13.28
N ALA A 76 -9.08 -6.83 12.71
CA ALA A 76 -9.81 -7.88 12.05
C ALA A 76 -10.78 -8.59 13.00
N MET A 77 -10.35 -8.96 14.21
CA MET A 77 -11.23 -9.58 15.21
C MET A 77 -12.40 -8.68 15.59
N PHE A 78 -12.16 -7.38 15.77
CA PHE A 78 -13.22 -6.43 16.06
C PHE A 78 -14.21 -6.32 14.89
N SER A 79 -13.71 -6.20 13.65
CA SER A 79 -14.56 -6.19 12.45
C SER A 79 -15.36 -7.48 12.31
N PHE A 80 -14.73 -8.65 12.49
CA PHE A 80 -15.42 -9.95 12.43
C PHE A 80 -16.52 -10.05 13.48
N ALA A 81 -16.27 -9.59 14.71
CA ALA A 81 -17.27 -9.60 15.77
C ALA A 81 -18.50 -8.76 15.40
N LEU A 82 -18.30 -7.57 14.83
CA LEU A 82 -19.40 -6.71 14.38
C LEU A 82 -20.23 -7.35 13.26
N PHE A 83 -19.56 -7.91 12.24
CA PHE A 83 -20.24 -8.62 11.16
C PHE A 83 -20.99 -9.85 11.67
N PHE A 84 -20.36 -10.62 12.55
CA PHE A 84 -20.97 -11.78 13.18
C PHE A 84 -22.23 -11.40 13.96
N LEU A 85 -22.18 -10.37 14.80
CA LEU A 85 -23.33 -9.89 15.57
C LEU A 85 -24.48 -9.43 14.67
N TYR A 86 -24.18 -8.70 13.59
CA TYR A 86 -25.18 -8.25 12.64
C TYR A 86 -25.89 -9.42 11.95
N TYR A 87 -25.14 -10.35 11.37
CA TYR A 87 -25.72 -11.51 10.67
C TYR A 87 -26.39 -12.50 11.63
N PHE A 88 -25.87 -12.65 12.84
CA PHE A 88 -26.51 -13.43 13.89
C PHE A 88 -27.87 -12.83 14.27
N GLY A 89 -27.96 -11.51 14.45
CA GLY A 89 -29.24 -10.83 14.71
C GLY A 89 -30.25 -11.03 13.58
N MET A 90 -29.80 -10.96 12.33
CA MET A 90 -30.64 -11.24 11.16
C MET A 90 -31.09 -12.71 11.09
N ALA A 91 -30.21 -13.66 11.42
CA ALA A 91 -30.54 -15.07 11.46
C ALA A 91 -31.55 -15.40 12.57
N CYS A 92 -31.47 -14.71 13.71
CA CYS A 92 -32.47 -14.76 14.78
C CYS A 92 -33.82 -14.22 14.32
N TYR A 93 -33.84 -13.08 13.62
CA TYR A 93 -35.09 -12.49 13.08
C TYR A 93 -35.80 -13.42 12.09
N ILE A 94 -35.03 -14.14 11.26
CA ILE A 94 -35.55 -15.06 10.22
C ILE A 94 -35.79 -16.49 10.78
N ASN A 95 -35.46 -16.76 12.05
CA ASN A 95 -35.52 -18.08 12.69
C ASN A 95 -34.73 -19.20 11.97
N ARG A 96 -33.65 -18.85 11.27
CA ARG A 96 -32.79 -19.78 10.50
C ARG A 96 -31.35 -19.84 11.04
N ILE A 97 -31.21 -19.82 12.37
CA ILE A 97 -29.92 -19.76 13.05
C ILE A 97 -29.04 -20.98 12.69
N TRP A 98 -29.63 -22.19 12.71
CA TRP A 98 -28.89 -23.42 12.44
C TRP A 98 -28.41 -23.53 10.99
N GLU A 99 -29.22 -23.12 10.01
CA GLU A 99 -28.81 -23.06 8.60
C GLU A 99 -27.65 -22.08 8.42
N TRP A 100 -27.71 -20.92 9.07
CA TRP A 100 -26.64 -19.93 9.03
C TRP A 100 -25.34 -20.40 9.68
N ILE A 101 -25.39 -21.02 10.87
CA ILE A 101 -24.20 -21.57 11.55
C ILE A 101 -23.53 -22.65 10.69
N ASN A 102 -24.32 -23.57 10.13
CA ASN A 102 -23.81 -24.63 9.27
C ASN A 102 -23.18 -24.08 7.97
N SER A 103 -23.66 -22.93 7.47
CA SER A 103 -23.05 -22.27 6.31
C SER A 103 -21.66 -21.66 6.62
N ILE A 104 -21.42 -21.28 7.88
CA ILE A 104 -20.14 -20.70 8.33
C ILE A 104 -19.12 -21.79 8.64
N PHE A 105 -19.51 -22.84 9.36
CA PHE A 105 -18.62 -23.92 9.81
C PHE A 105 -18.56 -25.09 8.83
N ASN A 106 -18.42 -24.79 7.54
CA ASN A 106 -18.17 -25.81 6.52
C ASN A 106 -16.67 -25.91 6.22
N PHE A 107 -16.18 -27.12 5.93
CA PHE A 107 -14.79 -27.35 5.56
C PHE A 107 -14.38 -26.53 4.33
N GLU A 108 -15.29 -26.41 3.36
CA GLU A 108 -15.09 -25.57 2.17
C GLU A 108 -14.85 -24.09 2.55
N THR A 109 -15.59 -23.57 3.51
CA THR A 109 -15.46 -22.19 4.00
C THR A 109 -14.11 -21.95 4.70
N ILE A 110 -13.61 -22.95 5.44
CA ILE A 110 -12.29 -22.87 6.08
C ILE A 110 -11.18 -22.85 5.02
N VAL A 111 -11.30 -23.66 3.97
CA VAL A 111 -10.35 -23.66 2.84
C VAL A 111 -10.41 -22.32 2.09
N LYS A 112 -11.60 -21.79 1.84
CA LYS A 112 -11.81 -20.46 1.23
C LYS A 112 -11.21 -19.32 2.05
N LEU A 113 -11.26 -19.44 3.37
CA LEU A 113 -10.66 -18.46 4.28
C LEU A 113 -9.13 -18.48 4.20
N ILE A 114 -8.50 -19.66 4.29
CA ILE A 114 -7.03 -19.78 4.36
C ILE A 114 -6.36 -19.57 2.99
N VAL A 115 -6.96 -20.07 1.91
CA VAL A 115 -6.32 -20.09 0.59
C VAL A 115 -6.73 -18.87 -0.26
N PHE A 116 -7.99 -18.46 -0.15
CA PHE A 116 -8.59 -17.42 -0.99
C PHE A 116 -8.94 -16.15 -0.19
N CYS A 117 -8.47 -16.06 1.07
CA CYS A 117 -8.68 -14.93 1.96
C CYS A 117 -10.14 -14.43 1.99
N SER A 118 -11.11 -15.32 1.80
CA SER A 118 -12.51 -14.94 1.52
C SER A 118 -13.45 -15.46 2.59
N VAL A 119 -14.41 -14.62 2.95
CA VAL A 119 -15.47 -14.92 3.91
C VAL A 119 -16.79 -14.47 3.31
N ASP A 120 -17.69 -15.42 3.06
CA ASP A 120 -18.91 -15.19 2.29
C ASP A 120 -19.85 -14.16 2.95
N PHE A 121 -19.91 -14.13 4.29
CA PHE A 121 -20.71 -13.13 5.02
C PHE A 121 -19.98 -11.79 5.21
N ALA A 122 -18.68 -11.70 4.91
CA ALA A 122 -17.87 -10.53 5.21
C ALA A 122 -16.91 -10.23 4.05
N ILE A 123 -17.46 -10.06 2.85
CA ILE A 123 -16.69 -9.80 1.62
C ILE A 123 -15.64 -8.70 1.83
N PRO A 124 -15.95 -7.50 2.40
CA PRO A 124 -14.96 -6.43 2.56
C PRO A 124 -13.76 -6.79 3.46
N LEU A 125 -13.86 -7.81 4.32
CA LEU A 125 -12.81 -8.20 5.25
C LEU A 125 -11.66 -8.94 4.56
N TRP A 126 -11.82 -9.34 3.29
CA TRP A 126 -10.79 -10.03 2.52
C TRP A 126 -9.43 -9.32 2.58
N TYR A 127 -9.45 -7.98 2.52
CA TYR A 127 -8.25 -7.15 2.57
C TYR A 127 -7.47 -7.34 3.88
N LEU A 128 -8.18 -7.39 5.01
CA LEU A 128 -7.59 -7.54 6.34
C LEU A 128 -6.98 -8.94 6.52
N ILE A 129 -7.65 -9.97 6.02
CA ILE A 129 -7.17 -11.36 6.05
C ILE A 129 -5.88 -11.47 5.23
N ALA A 130 -5.90 -11.00 3.98
CA ALA A 130 -4.73 -11.01 3.12
C ALA A 130 -3.56 -10.19 3.72
N GLN A 131 -3.85 -9.11 4.43
CA GLN A 131 -2.84 -8.31 5.13
C GLN A 131 -2.24 -9.06 6.34
N ILE A 132 -3.04 -9.83 7.08
CA ILE A 132 -2.57 -10.70 8.18
C ILE A 132 -1.63 -11.76 7.62
N GLU A 133 -2.03 -12.49 6.59
CA GLU A 133 -1.22 -13.53 5.96
C GLU A 133 0.08 -12.97 5.39
N THR A 134 0.01 -11.79 4.76
CA THR A 134 1.20 -11.10 4.23
C THR A 134 2.17 -10.72 5.35
N TYR A 135 1.69 -10.20 6.48
CA TYR A 135 2.57 -9.87 7.60
C TYR A 135 3.11 -11.12 8.30
N LEU A 136 2.33 -12.19 8.39
CA LEU A 136 2.77 -13.47 8.93
C LEU A 136 3.88 -14.06 8.06
N PHE A 137 3.69 -14.09 6.73
CA PHE A 137 4.72 -14.50 5.78
C PHE A 137 5.96 -13.60 5.85
N TRP A 138 5.75 -12.28 5.85
CA TRP A 138 6.85 -11.31 5.91
C TRP A 138 7.66 -11.38 7.21
N TYR A 139 7.01 -11.73 8.33
CA TYR A 139 7.69 -11.99 9.59
C TYR A 139 8.74 -13.10 9.44
N PHE A 140 8.41 -14.21 8.77
CA PHE A 140 9.38 -15.26 8.47
C PHE A 140 10.47 -14.79 7.50
N VAL A 141 10.12 -14.02 6.47
CA VAL A 141 11.09 -13.46 5.52
C VAL A 141 12.16 -12.63 6.25
N VAL A 142 11.74 -11.75 7.16
CA VAL A 142 12.66 -10.93 7.98
C VAL A 142 13.46 -11.79 8.95
N LYS A 143 12.82 -12.77 9.61
CA LYS A 143 13.49 -13.69 10.54
C LYS A 143 14.63 -14.47 9.87
N TYR A 144 14.43 -14.92 8.63
CA TYR A 144 15.43 -15.66 7.85
C TYR A 144 16.31 -14.76 6.96
N LYS A 145 16.19 -13.43 7.05
CA LYS A 145 16.94 -12.45 6.25
C LYS A 145 16.84 -12.68 4.73
N LYS A 146 15.66 -13.06 4.24
CA LYS A 146 15.38 -13.39 2.84
C LYS A 146 14.70 -12.26 2.06
N GLU A 147 14.74 -11.02 2.56
CA GLU A 147 14.06 -9.87 1.95
C GLU A 147 14.55 -9.61 0.51
N GLN A 148 15.85 -9.77 0.25
CA GLN A 148 16.42 -9.58 -1.08
C GLN A 148 15.94 -10.62 -2.09
N ILE A 149 15.70 -11.86 -1.64
CA ILE A 149 15.14 -12.92 -2.48
C ILE A 149 13.71 -12.56 -2.86
N MET A 150 12.91 -12.04 -1.92
CA MET A 150 11.55 -11.59 -2.20
C MET A 150 11.52 -10.47 -3.24
N VAL A 151 12.40 -9.48 -3.13
CA VAL A 151 12.53 -8.41 -4.12
C VAL A 151 12.90 -8.96 -5.50
N ARG A 152 13.75 -10.00 -5.58
CA ARG A 152 14.11 -10.64 -6.85
C ARG A 152 12.95 -11.43 -7.47
N ILE A 153 12.12 -12.07 -6.64
CA ILE A 153 10.95 -12.85 -7.07
C ILE A 153 9.75 -11.94 -7.41
N MET A 154 9.77 -10.66 -7.00
CA MET A 154 8.70 -9.69 -7.24
C MET A 154 8.15 -9.68 -8.68
N PRO A 155 8.95 -9.65 -9.76
CA PRO A 155 8.41 -9.64 -11.13
C PRO A 155 7.61 -10.90 -11.45
N LEU A 156 8.06 -12.06 -10.94
CA LEU A 156 7.36 -13.32 -11.10
C LEU A 156 6.00 -13.30 -10.38
N LEU A 157 5.92 -12.69 -9.19
CA LEU A 157 4.65 -12.53 -8.47
C LEU A 157 3.63 -11.70 -9.29
N PHE A 158 4.09 -10.64 -9.96
CA PHE A 158 3.24 -9.84 -10.84
C PHE A 158 2.80 -10.60 -12.09
N ILE A 159 3.69 -11.39 -12.70
CA ILE A 159 3.34 -12.22 -13.86
C ILE A 159 2.26 -13.24 -13.46
N ILE A 160 2.46 -13.95 -12.33
CA ILE A 160 1.48 -14.92 -11.82
C ILE A 160 0.15 -14.22 -11.51
N GLN A 161 0.18 -13.02 -10.92
CA GLN A 161 -1.02 -12.22 -10.67
C GLN A 161 -1.78 -11.91 -11.97
N VAL A 162 -1.10 -11.48 -13.03
CA VAL A 162 -1.72 -11.19 -14.33
C VAL A 162 -2.32 -12.46 -14.93
N ILE A 163 -1.56 -13.56 -14.98
CA ILE A 163 -2.02 -14.84 -15.53
C ILE A 163 -3.30 -15.33 -14.83
N ILE A 164 -3.29 -15.36 -13.49
CA ILE A 164 -4.45 -15.82 -12.72
C ILE A 164 -5.66 -14.90 -12.95
N THR A 165 -5.46 -13.58 -12.94
CA THR A 165 -6.55 -12.62 -13.17
C THR A 165 -7.17 -12.83 -14.54
N THR A 166 -6.35 -12.94 -15.59
CA THR A 166 -6.80 -13.17 -16.97
C THR A 166 -7.53 -14.50 -17.11
N ILE A 167 -7.00 -15.60 -16.59
CA ILE A 167 -7.64 -16.92 -16.68
C ILE A 167 -9.01 -16.90 -15.98
N CYS A 168 -9.08 -16.35 -14.76
CA CYS A 168 -10.33 -16.26 -14.02
C CYS A 168 -11.36 -15.37 -14.74
N GLU A 169 -10.94 -14.32 -15.44
CA GLU A 169 -11.84 -13.47 -16.22
C GLU A 169 -12.34 -14.15 -17.49
N THR A 170 -11.47 -14.83 -18.21
CA THR A 170 -11.84 -15.56 -19.43
C THR A 170 -12.81 -16.71 -19.14
N ILE A 171 -12.62 -17.43 -18.04
CA ILE A 171 -13.47 -18.57 -17.66
C ILE A 171 -14.77 -18.11 -16.95
N GLY A 172 -14.89 -16.81 -16.61
CA GLY A 172 -16.01 -16.33 -15.80
C GLY A 172 -16.01 -16.92 -14.38
N ALA A 173 -14.83 -17.27 -13.86
CA ALA A 173 -14.68 -17.94 -12.59
C ALA A 173 -14.98 -16.99 -11.41
N SER A 174 -15.38 -17.57 -10.28
CA SER A 174 -15.76 -16.82 -9.09
C SER A 174 -14.67 -15.86 -8.60
N TRP A 175 -15.10 -14.69 -8.12
CA TRP A 175 -14.24 -13.56 -7.75
C TRP A 175 -13.17 -13.91 -6.68
N TYR A 176 -13.47 -14.82 -5.75
CA TYR A 176 -12.54 -15.21 -4.67
C TYR A 176 -11.28 -15.91 -5.18
N LEU A 177 -11.32 -16.58 -6.34
CA LEU A 177 -10.15 -17.25 -6.91
C LEU A 177 -9.04 -16.26 -7.32
N LYS A 178 -9.41 -15.00 -7.56
CA LYS A 178 -8.48 -13.92 -7.93
C LYS A 178 -7.79 -13.30 -6.72
N ILE A 179 -8.30 -13.58 -5.52
CA ILE A 179 -7.94 -12.88 -4.28
C ILE A 179 -7.15 -13.84 -3.40
N ASN A 180 -5.86 -13.97 -3.70
CA ASN A 180 -4.93 -14.71 -2.84
C ASN A 180 -3.93 -13.71 -2.25
N PHE A 181 -3.48 -13.93 -1.02
CA PHE A 181 -2.46 -13.09 -0.41
C PHE A 181 -1.18 -13.03 -1.25
N ILE A 182 -0.78 -14.11 -1.92
CA ILE A 182 0.47 -14.18 -2.70
C ILE A 182 0.41 -13.23 -3.90
N THR A 183 -0.70 -13.25 -4.63
CA THR A 183 -0.82 -12.56 -5.92
C THR A 183 -1.41 -11.17 -5.79
N ARG A 184 -2.26 -10.93 -4.78
CA ARG A 184 -3.01 -9.68 -4.65
C ARG A 184 -2.50 -8.75 -3.56
N SER A 185 -1.84 -9.27 -2.52
CA SER A 185 -1.30 -8.47 -1.42
C SER A 185 0.22 -8.43 -1.45
N LEU A 186 0.88 -9.59 -1.48
CA LEU A 186 2.33 -9.73 -1.36
C LEU A 186 3.08 -9.08 -2.53
N SER A 187 2.58 -9.18 -3.77
CA SER A 187 3.17 -8.53 -4.95
C SER A 187 3.33 -7.01 -4.75
N TRP A 188 2.24 -6.34 -4.36
CA TRP A 188 2.21 -4.90 -4.08
C TRP A 188 2.97 -4.53 -2.81
N PHE A 189 2.92 -5.38 -1.78
CA PHE A 189 3.70 -5.18 -0.57
C PHE A 189 5.21 -5.18 -0.85
N VAL A 190 5.70 -6.16 -1.62
CA VAL A 190 7.11 -6.25 -2.00
C VAL A 190 7.52 -5.07 -2.88
N LEU A 191 6.65 -4.60 -3.78
CA LEU A 191 6.89 -3.38 -4.56
C LEU A 191 7.08 -2.15 -3.65
N GLY A 192 6.22 -1.98 -2.65
CA GLY A 192 6.36 -0.92 -1.65
C GLY A 192 7.70 -0.99 -0.89
N TYR A 193 8.09 -2.19 -0.47
CA TYR A 193 9.39 -2.42 0.18
C TYR A 193 10.56 -2.06 -0.75
N TYR A 194 10.49 -2.46 -2.02
CA TYR A 194 11.49 -2.17 -3.04
C TYR A 194 11.64 -0.66 -3.28
N ILE A 195 10.53 0.08 -3.42
CA ILE A 195 10.53 1.53 -3.62
C ILE A 195 11.30 2.25 -2.49
N ASN A 196 11.06 1.86 -1.24
CA ASN A 196 11.79 2.44 -0.12
C ASN A 196 13.29 2.08 -0.17
N SER A 197 13.61 0.82 -0.49
CA SER A 197 15.00 0.37 -0.59
C SER A 197 15.82 1.14 -1.64
N VAL A 198 15.20 1.50 -2.76
CA VAL A 198 15.83 2.30 -3.82
C VAL A 198 15.97 3.76 -3.39
N SER A 199 14.92 4.30 -2.76
CA SER A 199 14.90 5.68 -2.27
C SER A 199 16.02 5.93 -1.25
N GLU A 200 16.18 5.05 -0.27
CA GLU A 200 17.24 5.13 0.74
C GLU A 200 18.64 5.02 0.12
N LYS A 201 18.86 4.05 -0.79
CA LYS A 201 20.13 3.91 -1.51
C LYS A 201 20.49 5.17 -2.31
N LYS A 202 19.51 5.77 -3.00
CA LYS A 202 19.70 7.01 -3.77
C LYS A 202 20.04 8.19 -2.84
N ILE A 203 19.34 8.33 -1.72
CA ILE A 203 19.63 9.35 -0.71
C ILE A 203 21.04 9.18 -0.16
N GLN A 204 21.44 7.95 0.17
CA GLN A 204 22.79 7.65 0.67
C GLN A 204 23.86 7.95 -0.38
N TYR A 205 23.64 7.60 -1.64
CA TYR A 205 24.55 7.94 -2.74
C TYR A 205 24.72 9.46 -2.90
N ILE A 206 23.62 10.23 -2.88
CA ILE A 206 23.66 11.70 -2.98
C ILE A 206 24.42 12.28 -1.77
N LYS A 207 24.15 11.80 -0.55
CA LYS A 207 24.87 12.22 0.66
C LYS A 207 26.37 11.96 0.54
N ASN A 208 26.76 10.75 0.11
CA ASN A 208 28.16 10.37 -0.07
C ASN A 208 28.85 11.24 -1.14
N ARG A 209 28.15 11.58 -2.23
CA ARG A 209 28.67 12.46 -3.28
C ARG A 209 28.86 13.91 -2.81
N ILE A 210 27.89 14.46 -2.07
CA ILE A 210 28.01 15.79 -1.47
C ILE A 210 29.15 15.81 -0.45
N PHE A 211 29.25 14.79 0.40
CA PHE A 211 30.32 14.68 1.39
C PHE A 211 31.70 14.54 0.73
N SER A 212 31.82 13.71 -0.31
CA SER A 212 33.05 13.56 -1.11
C SER A 212 33.44 14.88 -1.79
N ASN A 213 32.50 15.57 -2.41
CA ASN A 213 32.76 16.85 -3.07
C ASN A 213 33.18 17.92 -2.07
N ASN A 214 32.56 17.96 -0.88
CA ASN A 214 32.97 18.86 0.19
C ASN A 214 34.37 18.51 0.70
N CYS A 215 34.71 17.23 0.88
CA CYS A 215 36.06 16.80 1.30
C CYS A 215 37.14 17.16 0.25
N CYS A 216 36.83 17.03 -1.04
CA CYS A 216 37.72 17.48 -2.12
C CYS A 216 37.87 19.01 -2.18
N LEU A 217 36.81 19.77 -1.89
CA LEU A 217 36.86 21.23 -1.76
C LEU A 217 37.72 21.67 -0.56
N TRP A 218 37.66 20.94 0.56
CA TRP A 218 38.54 21.19 1.72
C TRP A 218 40.02 20.86 1.42
N ASN A 219 40.29 19.86 0.58
CA ASN A 219 41.66 19.58 0.11
C ASN A 219 42.17 20.59 -0.94
N TYR A 220 41.29 21.30 -1.64
CA TYR A 220 41.66 22.36 -2.58
C TYR A 220 41.80 23.75 -1.92
N ILE A 221 41.17 23.96 -0.76
CA ILE A 221 41.20 25.21 0.02
C ILE A 221 42.14 25.08 1.24
N GLY A 222 42.85 23.95 1.35
CA GLY A 222 43.86 23.69 2.37
C GLY A 222 45.19 24.36 2.07
N ASP A 223 45.18 25.69 1.90
CA ASP A 223 46.40 26.51 2.03
C ASP A 223 46.08 27.97 2.40
N SER A 224 45.03 28.22 3.19
CA SER A 224 44.86 29.44 4.02
C SER A 224 43.62 29.34 4.91
N THR A 225 43.86 29.14 6.21
CA THR A 225 43.08 29.69 7.34
C THR A 225 41.57 29.94 7.14
N CYS A 226 40.71 29.03 7.64
CA CYS A 226 39.61 29.37 8.56
C CYS A 226 38.83 28.13 9.01
N CYS A 227 38.91 27.82 10.30
CA CYS A 227 37.97 26.95 11.01
C CYS A 227 36.58 27.60 11.07
N PHE A 228 35.77 27.46 10.03
CA PHE A 228 34.32 27.62 10.16
C PHE A 228 33.70 26.22 10.30
N THR A 229 33.28 25.90 11.51
CA THR A 229 32.47 24.73 11.84
C THR A 229 31.12 24.82 11.10
N PHE A 230 31.10 24.29 9.88
CA PHE A 230 29.90 24.20 9.06
C PHE A 230 28.96 23.15 9.66
N THR A 231 28.00 23.59 10.47
CA THR A 231 26.97 22.72 11.02
C THR A 231 25.96 22.33 9.91
N PRO A 232 25.80 21.04 9.59
CA PRO A 232 25.02 20.58 8.43
C PRO A 232 23.48 20.78 8.55
N LYS A 233 23.00 21.38 9.64
CA LYS A 233 21.56 21.57 9.90
C LYS A 233 20.91 22.64 9.01
N ASN A 234 21.67 23.62 8.50
CA ASN A 234 21.09 24.73 7.72
C ASN A 234 21.14 24.52 6.20
N PHE A 235 22.01 23.66 5.68
CA PHE A 235 22.13 23.42 4.23
C PHE A 235 21.04 22.49 3.70
N LEU A 236 20.60 21.51 4.50
CA LEU A 236 19.52 20.59 4.10
C LEU A 236 18.16 21.30 4.00
N ARG A 237 17.91 22.37 4.76
CA ARG A 237 16.66 23.15 4.64
C ARG A 237 16.58 23.96 3.34
N ARG A 238 17.71 24.17 2.64
CA ARG A 238 17.82 24.97 1.40
C ARG A 238 17.78 24.13 0.11
N ILE A 239 17.96 22.81 0.20
CA ILE A 239 17.93 21.86 -0.96
C ILE A 239 16.62 21.07 -1.05
N TYR A 240 15.74 21.14 -0.05
CA TYR A 240 14.39 20.57 -0.10
C TYR A 240 13.33 21.50 -0.72
N PRO A 241 13.58 22.09 -1.90
CA PRO A 241 12.48 22.28 -2.86
C PRO A 241 12.91 21.86 -4.27
N VAL A 242 13.28 20.60 -4.50
CA VAL A 242 13.55 20.09 -5.87
C VAL A 242 12.78 18.79 -6.18
N PHE A 243 11.83 18.39 -5.33
CA PHE A 243 10.85 17.34 -5.67
C PHE A 243 9.40 17.80 -5.41
N SER A 244 9.12 19.09 -5.56
CA SER A 244 7.76 19.62 -5.75
C SER A 244 7.56 20.32 -7.10
N SER A 245 8.55 20.27 -8.00
CA SER A 245 8.54 21.03 -9.26
C SER A 245 8.19 20.21 -10.51
N ASN A 246 7.78 18.95 -10.38
CA ASN A 246 7.22 18.17 -11.51
C ASN A 246 5.70 17.91 -11.41
N VAL A 247 4.98 18.68 -10.59
CA VAL A 247 3.50 18.75 -10.61
C VAL A 247 2.99 20.03 -11.27
N TYR A 248 3.87 20.99 -11.59
CA TYR A 248 3.49 22.24 -12.28
C TYR A 248 3.66 22.21 -13.81
N PHE A 249 3.86 21.04 -14.41
CA PHE A 249 3.91 20.91 -15.89
C PHE A 249 2.56 20.53 -16.52
N PHE A 250 1.52 20.31 -15.72
CA PHE A 250 0.16 20.05 -16.20
C PHE A 250 -0.80 21.25 -16.04
N ASP A 251 -0.37 22.31 -15.36
CA ASP A 251 -1.24 23.46 -15.05
C ASP A 251 -1.17 24.56 -16.12
N LYS A 252 -0.04 24.69 -16.85
CA LYS A 252 0.15 25.74 -17.88
C LYS A 252 -0.33 25.39 -19.28
N ARG A 253 -1.05 24.27 -19.46
CA ARG A 253 -1.68 23.89 -20.73
C ARG A 253 -3.22 23.91 -20.68
N MET A 254 -3.81 24.31 -19.55
CA MET A 254 -5.25 24.50 -19.38
C MET A 254 -5.66 25.99 -19.40
N GLU A 255 -4.70 26.92 -19.44
CA GLU A 255 -4.97 28.37 -19.38
C GLU A 255 -5.06 29.06 -20.76
N ASN A 256 -5.02 28.29 -21.86
CA ASN A 256 -5.12 28.81 -23.23
C ASN A 256 -6.17 28.07 -24.10
N GLN A 257 -7.12 27.38 -23.47
CA GLN A 257 -8.22 26.70 -24.17
C GLN A 257 -9.59 26.97 -23.53
N GLU A 258 -9.72 28.12 -22.83
CA GLU A 258 -10.98 28.72 -22.36
C GLU A 258 -11.28 30.07 -23.08
N ARG A 259 -10.88 30.18 -24.34
CA ARG A 259 -11.26 31.28 -25.23
C ARG A 259 -11.52 30.60 -26.58
N TRP A 260 -12.74 30.70 -27.11
CA TRP A 260 -13.37 29.85 -28.16
C TRP A 260 -13.78 28.46 -27.61
N ASP A 261 -15.01 28.15 -27.17
CA ASP A 261 -16.33 28.43 -27.74
C ASP A 261 -17.43 28.50 -26.65
N ILE A 262 -17.82 29.71 -26.27
CA ILE A 262 -19.18 29.99 -25.78
C ILE A 262 -19.86 30.73 -26.93
N GLN A 263 -20.35 29.97 -27.91
CA GLN A 263 -21.30 30.44 -28.93
C GLN A 263 -21.91 29.22 -29.63
N GLY A 264 -22.98 28.69 -29.04
CA GLY A 264 -23.69 27.53 -29.59
C GLY A 264 -24.84 27.03 -28.72
N TYR A 265 -25.55 27.92 -28.03
CA TYR A 265 -26.85 27.63 -27.42
C TYR A 265 -27.95 28.14 -28.36
N ARG A 266 -28.45 27.24 -29.20
CA ARG A 266 -29.87 27.09 -29.59
C ARG A 266 -30.13 25.63 -29.85
#